data_AF-A0A4R6QIH2-F1
#
_entry.id   AF-A0A4R6QIH2-F1
#
_cell.length_a   1.000
_cell.length_b   1.000
_cell.length_c   1.000
_cell.angle_alpha   90.00
_cell.angle_beta   90.00
_cell.angle_gamma   90.00
#
_symmetry.space_group_name_H-M   'P 1'
#
loop_
_entity.id
_entity.type
_entity.pdbx_description
1 polymer ?
#
loop_
_entity_poly.entity_id
_entity_poly.type
_entity_poly.pdbx_seq_one_letter_code
_entity_poly.pdbx_strand_id
1 'polypeptide(L)'
;MSDNFFAPPAFKPDQALLQLKRALRDLRQLSERGSEFLLKGQTIVELSADETTLTAKLAKRPARSPEWDTRVCKSSADVRTLQDEIKKRLVRWTDETS
;
A
#
# COMPACT_ATOMS: atom_id res chain seq x y z
N MET A 1 -26.57 -33.14 3.22
CA MET A 1 -25.18 -32.81 3.60
C MET A 1 -24.48 -32.29 2.37
N SER A 2 -23.78 -31.14 2.49
CA SER A 2 -22.52 -30.75 1.80
C SER A 2 -22.45 -29.22 1.71
N ASP A 3 -22.14 -28.58 2.84
CA ASP A 3 -22.10 -27.12 3.01
C ASP A 3 -20.64 -26.63 3.01
N ASN A 4 -19.93 -26.79 1.90
CA ASN A 4 -18.48 -26.53 1.82
C ASN A 4 -18.02 -25.71 0.60
N PHE A 5 -18.89 -24.89 0.00
CA PHE A 5 -18.59 -24.17 -1.26
C PHE A 5 -18.35 -22.65 -1.12
N PHE A 6 -18.34 -22.11 0.10
CA PHE A 6 -18.20 -20.67 0.38
C PHE A 6 -16.92 -20.31 1.13
N ALA A 7 -15.83 -21.06 0.95
CA ALA A 7 -14.53 -20.61 1.43
C ALA A 7 -14.09 -19.40 0.58
N PRO A 8 -13.81 -18.22 1.17
CA PRO A 8 -13.25 -17.13 0.42
C PRO A 8 -11.91 -17.57 -0.21
N PRO A 9 -11.61 -17.12 -1.44
CA PRO A 9 -10.37 -17.53 -2.10
C PRO A 9 -9.17 -17.15 -1.23
N ALA A 10 -8.16 -18.02 -1.22
CA ALA A 10 -6.91 -17.76 -0.51
C ALA A 10 -6.34 -16.40 -0.93
N PHE A 11 -5.82 -15.65 0.04
CA PHE A 11 -5.17 -14.38 -0.24
C PHE A 11 -3.95 -14.60 -1.13
N LYS A 12 -3.83 -13.80 -2.20
CA LYS A 12 -2.73 -13.87 -3.18
C LYS A 12 -1.90 -12.58 -3.10
N PRO A 13 -0.81 -12.54 -2.33
CA PRO A 13 -0.03 -11.33 -2.10
C PRO A 13 0.47 -10.66 -3.38
N ASP A 14 0.98 -11.43 -4.34
CA ASP A 14 1.47 -10.87 -5.61
C ASP A 14 0.37 -10.19 -6.43
N GLN A 15 -0.81 -10.82 -6.51
CA GLN A 15 -1.94 -10.20 -7.20
C GLN A 15 -2.42 -8.95 -6.48
N ALA A 16 -2.47 -8.99 -5.14
CA ALA A 16 -2.81 -7.84 -4.32
C ALA A 16 -1.79 -6.70 -4.48
N LEU A 17 -0.49 -7.02 -4.56
CA LEU A 17 0.58 -6.05 -4.80
C LEU A 17 0.40 -5.38 -6.16
N LEU A 18 0.17 -6.15 -7.22
CA LEU A 18 -0.06 -5.60 -8.56
C LEU A 18 -1.28 -4.67 -8.60
N GLN A 19 -2.37 -5.06 -7.95
CA GLN A 19 -3.58 -4.23 -7.86
C GLN A 19 -3.34 -2.96 -7.04
N LEU A 20 -2.66 -3.05 -5.89
CA LEU A 20 -2.30 -1.90 -5.08
C LEU A 20 -1.40 -0.94 -5.86
N LYS A 21 -0.37 -1.44 -6.54
CA LYS A 21 0.52 -0.63 -7.40
C LYS A 21 -0.24 0.07 -8.52
N ARG A 22 -1.26 -0.56 -9.12
CA ARG A 22 -2.15 0.10 -10.10
C ARG A 22 -2.90 1.26 -9.45
N ALA A 23 -3.57 0.99 -8.32
CA ALA A 23 -4.34 2.01 -7.63
C ALA A 23 -3.51 3.19 -7.12
N LEU A 24 -2.24 2.97 -6.74
CA LEU A 24 -1.32 4.04 -6.35
C LEU A 24 -0.80 4.84 -7.55
N ARG A 25 -0.61 4.22 -8.72
CA ARG A 25 -0.28 4.94 -9.97
C ARG A 25 -1.39 5.89 -10.42
N ASP A 26 -2.64 5.56 -10.12
CA ASP A 26 -3.78 6.44 -10.43
C ASP A 26 -3.77 7.73 -9.59
N LEU A 27 -2.98 7.79 -8.50
CA LEU A 27 -2.75 8.99 -7.70
C LEU A 27 -1.68 9.87 -8.37
N ARG A 28 -2.14 10.90 -9.09
CA ARG A 28 -1.26 11.78 -9.91
C ARG A 28 -0.14 12.49 -9.16
N GLN A 29 -0.23 12.62 -7.83
CA GLN A 29 0.83 13.21 -7.01
C GLN A 29 2.03 12.28 -6.79
N LEU A 30 1.88 10.99 -7.08
CA LEU A 30 2.89 9.97 -6.81
C LEU A 30 3.65 9.57 -8.08
N SER A 31 4.93 9.30 -7.90
CA SER A 31 5.78 8.67 -8.91
C SER A 31 6.17 7.27 -8.44
N GLU A 32 6.09 6.28 -9.32
CA GLU A 32 6.54 4.90 -9.04
C GLU A 32 8.03 4.73 -9.39
N ARG A 33 8.79 4.06 -8.52
CA ARG A 33 10.16 3.62 -8.76
C ARG A 33 10.35 2.19 -8.27
N GLY A 34 10.20 1.21 -9.15
CA GLY A 34 10.32 -0.20 -8.79
C GLY A 34 9.23 -0.61 -7.80
N SER A 35 9.56 -0.79 -6.53
CA SER A 35 8.59 -1.12 -5.47
C SER A 35 8.30 0.05 -4.53
N GLU A 36 8.82 1.23 -4.86
CA GLU A 36 8.70 2.45 -4.07
C GLU A 36 7.75 3.45 -4.74
N PHE A 37 7.05 4.24 -3.93
CA PHE A 37 6.28 5.40 -4.39
C PHE A 37 6.81 6.66 -3.71
N LEU A 38 6.98 7.69 -4.53
CA LEU A 38 7.58 8.95 -4.14
C LEU A 38 6.56 10.08 -4.25
N LEU A 39 6.55 10.97 -3.26
CA LEU A 39 5.84 12.25 -3.28
C LEU A 39 6.86 13.37 -3.39
N LYS A 40 6.78 14.19 -4.45
CA LYS A 40 7.73 15.30 -4.70
C LYS A 40 9.21 14.87 -4.56
N GLY A 41 9.53 13.65 -5.03
CA GLY A 41 10.88 13.07 -4.98
C GLY A 41 11.30 12.42 -3.65
N GLN A 42 10.41 12.36 -2.65
CA GLN A 42 10.67 11.72 -1.36
C GLN A 42 9.91 10.39 -1.26
N THR A 43 10.59 9.29 -0.93
CA THR A 43 9.95 7.99 -0.79
C THR A 43 8.99 8.00 0.40
N ILE A 44 7.72 7.68 0.14
CA ILE A 44 6.66 7.67 1.16
C ILE A 44 6.03 6.30 1.35
N VAL A 45 6.18 5.39 0.38
CA VAL A 45 5.70 4.02 0.46
C VAL A 45 6.74 3.09 -0.14
N GLU A 46 7.08 2.03 0.57
CA GLU A 46 7.79 0.86 0.04
C GLU A 46 6.84 -0.35 0.11
N LEU A 47 6.70 -1.08 -0.99
CA LEU A 47 5.89 -2.29 -1.04
C LEU A 47 6.76 -3.52 -1.27
N SER A 48 6.42 -4.62 -0.62
CA SER A 48 6.98 -5.93 -0.92
C SER A 48 5.90 -6.98 -0.74
N ALA A 49 6.02 -8.09 -1.46
CA ALA A 49 5.20 -9.27 -1.24
C ALA A 49 6.12 -10.48 -1.11
N ASP A 50 5.70 -11.41 -0.26
CA ASP A 50 6.21 -12.78 -0.21
C ASP A 50 5.07 -13.75 -0.58
N GLU A 51 5.29 -15.05 -0.41
CA GLU A 51 4.31 -16.09 -0.78
C GLU A 51 3.00 -16.00 0.02
N THR A 52 3.03 -15.37 1.20
CA THR A 52 1.94 -15.39 2.18
C THR A 52 1.43 -13.99 2.56
N THR A 53 2.26 -12.96 2.48
CA THR A 53 1.93 -11.62 2.94
C THR A 53 2.37 -10.52 1.98
N LEU A 54 1.62 -9.42 2.00
CA LEU A 54 2.06 -8.15 1.42
C LEU A 54 2.51 -7.26 2.57
N THR A 55 3.75 -6.79 2.52
CA THR A 55 4.29 -5.83 3.48
C THR A 55 4.38 -4.45 2.84
N ALA A 56 3.94 -3.43 3.56
CA ALA A 56 4.04 -2.05 3.16
C ALA A 56 4.71 -1.25 4.28
N LYS A 57 5.74 -0.47 3.95
CA LYS A 57 6.28 0.55 4.83
C LYS A 57 5.76 1.90 4.38
N LEU A 58 5.11 2.62 5.28
CA LEU A 58 4.57 3.95 5.02
C LEU A 58 5.37 4.95 5.84
N ALA A 59 5.86 5.99 5.19
CA ALA A 59 6.50 7.09 5.90
C ALA A 59 5.48 7.71 6.88
N LYS A 60 5.93 8.09 8.08
CA LYS A 60 5.13 8.91 9.00
C LYS A 60 4.97 10.33 8.46
N ARG A 61 6.00 10.85 7.80
CA ARG A 61 6.05 12.13 7.12
C ARG A 61 7.01 12.07 5.93
N PRO A 62 6.79 12.83 4.84
CA PRO A 62 7.76 12.93 3.74
C PRO A 62 9.06 13.53 4.28
N ALA A 63 10.16 12.80 4.13
CA ALA A 63 11.50 13.28 4.43
C ALA A 63 12.54 12.53 3.57
N ARG A 64 13.78 13.03 3.53
CA ARG A 64 14.91 12.33 2.91
C ARG A 64 15.23 11.01 3.59
N SER A 65 15.09 10.97 4.92
CA SER A 65 15.21 9.77 5.76
C SER A 65 13.95 9.66 6.62
N PRO A 66 12.87 9.09 6.09
CA PRO A 66 11.60 9.02 6.81
C PRO A 66 11.63 7.96 7.91
N GLU A 67 10.86 8.22 8.97
CA GLU A 67 10.48 7.15 9.89
C GLU A 67 9.36 6.32 9.26
N TRP A 68 9.47 4.99 9.39
CA TRP A 68 8.57 4.05 8.76
C TRP A 68 7.56 3.47 9.75
N ASP A 69 6.32 3.33 9.30
CA ASP A 69 5.27 2.50 9.90
C ASP A 69 5.08 1.28 9.00
N THR A 70 5.29 0.08 9.54
CA THR A 70 5.23 -1.17 8.77
C THR A 70 3.87 -1.83 8.95
N ARG A 71 3.22 -2.15 7.83
CA ARG A 71 1.92 -2.82 7.77
C ARG A 71 2.07 -4.14 7.04
N VAL A 72 1.55 -5.21 7.63
CA VAL A 72 1.52 -6.54 7.02
C VAL A 72 0.07 -6.87 6.69
N CYS A 73 -0.19 -7.16 5.42
CA CYS A 73 -1.50 -7.51 4.89
C CYS A 73 -1.53 -9.01 4.60
N LYS A 74 -2.54 -9.69 5.15
CA LYS A 74 -2.79 -11.13 4.96
C LYS A 74 -4.13 -11.40 4.30
N SER A 75 -4.87 -10.34 3.96
CA SER A 75 -6.19 -10.41 3.36
C SER A 75 -6.46 -9.19 2.47
N SER A 76 -7.48 -9.30 1.61
CA SER A 76 -7.94 -8.16 0.79
C SER A 76 -8.49 -7.00 1.63
N ALA A 77 -9.05 -7.29 2.82
CA ALA A 77 -9.52 -6.27 3.74
C ALA A 77 -8.36 -5.43 4.30
N ASP A 78 -7.24 -6.07 4.64
CA ASP A 78 -6.03 -5.37 5.08
C ASP A 78 -5.49 -4.46 3.97
N VAL A 79 -5.48 -4.95 2.72
CA VAL A 79 -5.00 -4.18 1.56
C VAL A 79 -5.87 -2.96 1.29
N ARG A 80 -7.20 -3.08 1.43
CA ARG A 80 -8.11 -1.93 1.33
C ARG A 80 -7.85 -0.91 2.43
N THR A 81 -7.69 -1.38 3.68
CA THR A 81 -7.36 -0.51 4.82
C THR A 81 -6.03 0.20 4.63
N LEU A 82 -5.02 -0.51 4.11
CA LEU A 82 -3.72 0.05 3.72
C LEU A 82 -3.87 1.12 2.65
N GLN A 83 -4.64 0.85 1.59
CA GLN A 83 -4.88 1.81 0.52
C GLN A 83 -5.54 3.10 1.03
N ASP A 84 -6.55 2.98 1.90
CA ASP A 84 -7.25 4.12 2.49
C ASP A 84 -6.32 4.94 3.40
N GLU A 85 -5.45 4.28 4.17
CA GLU A 85 -4.43 4.94 4.99
C GLU A 85 -3.40 5.70 4.13
N ILE A 86 -2.94 5.12 3.03
CA ILE A 86 -2.02 5.81 2.09
C ILE A 86 -2.68 7.08 1.54
N LYS A 87 -3.94 7.01 1.11
CA LYS A 87 -4.70 8.16 0.61
C LYS A 87 -4.85 9.24 1.69
N LYS A 88 -5.20 8.84 2.92
CA LYS A 88 -5.36 9.76 4.06
C LYS A 88 -4.06 10.51 4.36
N ARG A 89 -2.93 9.79 4.40
CA ARG A 89 -1.61 10.40 4.60
C ARG A 89 -1.22 11.32 3.44
N LEU A 90 -1.50 10.90 2.20
CA LEU A 90 -1.23 11.71 1.03
C LEU A 90 -1.95 13.06 1.08
N VAL A 91 -3.27 13.05 1.37
CA VAL A 91 -4.06 14.28 1.54
C VAL A 91 -3.45 15.17 2.62
N ARG A 92 -3.15 14.59 3.79
CA ARG A 92 -2.53 15.34 4.89
C ARG A 92 -1.23 16.02 4.47
N TRP A 93 -0.34 15.31 3.77
CA TRP A 93 0.96 15.86 3.37
C TRP A 93 0.86 16.88 2.23
N THR A 94 -0.13 16.74 1.34
CA THR A 94 -0.37 17.72 0.28
C THR A 94 -1.05 18.98 0.80
N ASP A 95 -1.95 18.85 1.78
CA ASP A 95 -2.64 19.98 2.42
C ASP A 95 -1.70 20.77 3.33
N GLU A 96 -0.82 20.09 4.10
CA GLU A 96 0.20 20.75 4.94
C GLU A 96 1.27 21.51 4.11
N THR A 97 1.37 21.26 2.80
CA THR A 97 2.32 21.95 1.89
C THR A 97 1.64 22.85 0.86
N SER A 98 0.34 23.09 0.98
CA SER A 98 -0.43 24.02 0.13
C SER A 98 -0.52 25.42 0.73
#